data_AF-A0A7W1TYT0-F1
#
_entry.id   AF-A0A7W1TYT0-F1
#
_cell.length_a   1.000
_cell.length_b   1.000
_cell.length_c   1.000
_cell.angle_alpha   90.00
_cell.angle_beta   90.00
_cell.angle_gamma   90.00
#
_symmetry.space_group_name_H-M   'P 1'
#
loop_
_entity.id
_entity.type
_entity.pdbx_description
1 polymer ?
#
loop_
_entity_poly.entity_id
_entity_poly.type
_entity_poly.pdbx_seq_one_letter_code
_entity_poly.pdbx_strand_id
1 'polypeptide(L)'
;RPGDDPPGGILIGGGFGSGKSHVLGHLAARALDAGFVVSKVVVSKETPLHDPAKVYQSAIDDARLPGKPGSAIDEIAVGLRTDSAEYADLYRWVHRDDAPVDSRFAASLFLYEYARGDAEFADRIVRFWAGDKLPVADLRRRLKEAGAASTYRLAAAKERDLASQRFRFVPRLMRAAGYRGWIVLLDEVELIGRYSLLQRSKSYAEVARWVRGDRDDPDAPLGSVLTTVDDFDAQVLVGKNDVELVPKRLRAKGTAEYDLLATAAETGMRIVEREQIPLQPPDLDALDRTYLLLKEIHAEAYGWTPPDVEGLERLPSNRMRQYVRAWINEWDLRRLDPSYQPDTAASEVVVDFTEDAQLDGLDPQDGRRGQD
;
A
#
# COMPACT_ATOMS: atom_id res chain seq x y z
N ARG A 1 -16.99 7.75 -23.66
CA ARG A 1 -16.02 7.89 -22.56
C ARG A 1 -16.10 6.59 -21.78
N PRO A 2 -15.03 5.78 -21.67
CA PRO A 2 -14.98 4.79 -20.60
C PRO A 2 -14.87 5.64 -19.32
N GLY A 3 -15.85 5.72 -18.43
CA GLY A 3 -16.76 4.72 -17.90
C GLY A 3 -16.52 4.85 -16.40
N ASP A 4 -17.45 5.50 -15.70
CA ASP A 4 -17.35 6.02 -14.32
C ASP A 4 -17.13 4.92 -13.26
N ASP A 5 -15.99 4.23 -13.31
CA ASP A 5 -15.48 3.54 -12.13
C ASP A 5 -14.71 4.55 -11.27
N PRO A 6 -14.94 4.59 -9.95
CA PRO A 6 -14.13 5.39 -9.06
C PRO A 6 -12.64 5.03 -9.21
N PRO A 7 -11.69 5.94 -8.90
CA PRO A 7 -10.27 5.63 -8.92
C PRO A 7 -9.98 4.42 -8.00
N GLY A 8 -9.96 3.24 -8.62
CA GLY A 8 -9.56 1.98 -8.00
C GLY A 8 -8.06 1.81 -8.05
N GLY A 9 -7.61 0.66 -7.57
CA GLY A 9 -6.23 0.20 -7.71
C GLY A 9 -6.08 -0.87 -8.77
N ILE A 10 -4.85 -1.31 -8.97
CA ILE A 10 -4.52 -2.47 -9.80
C ILE A 10 -3.71 -3.48 -9.00
N LEU A 11 -3.87 -4.76 -9.33
CA LEU A 11 -3.05 -5.84 -8.80
C LEU A 11 -2.13 -6.35 -9.89
N ILE A 12 -0.84 -6.38 -9.63
CA ILE A 12 0.21 -6.85 -10.53
C ILE A 12 0.72 -8.19 -10.03
N GLY A 13 0.67 -9.20 -10.91
CA GLY A 13 1.15 -10.55 -10.64
C GLY A 13 2.51 -10.80 -11.27
N GLY A 14 3.39 -11.53 -10.60
CA GLY A 14 4.60 -12.05 -11.22
C GLY A 14 5.49 -12.83 -10.26
N GLY A 15 6.14 -13.87 -10.76
CA GLY A 15 7.01 -14.72 -9.95
C GLY A 15 8.19 -13.98 -9.31
N PHE A 16 8.93 -14.66 -8.44
CA PHE A 16 10.10 -14.08 -7.79
C PHE A 16 11.12 -13.58 -8.82
N GLY A 17 11.64 -12.36 -8.63
CA GLY A 17 12.63 -11.76 -9.53
C GLY A 17 12.08 -11.23 -10.88
N SER A 18 10.75 -11.22 -11.08
CA SER A 18 10.09 -10.67 -12.27
C SER A 18 10.15 -9.14 -12.39
N GLY A 19 10.58 -8.43 -11.34
CA GLY A 19 10.71 -6.96 -11.36
C GLY A 19 9.55 -6.21 -10.73
N LYS A 20 8.63 -6.87 -9.99
CA LYS A 20 7.51 -6.23 -9.26
C LYS A 20 7.92 -4.97 -8.49
N SER A 21 8.89 -5.08 -7.58
CA SER A 21 9.35 -3.96 -6.77
C SER A 21 10.02 -2.85 -7.61
N HIS A 22 10.59 -3.19 -8.77
CA HIS A 22 11.15 -2.21 -9.70
C HIS A 22 10.05 -1.45 -10.45
N VAL A 23 8.99 -2.15 -10.88
CA VAL A 23 7.79 -1.52 -11.46
C VAL A 23 7.16 -0.56 -10.45
N LEU A 24 7.01 -0.95 -9.19
CA LEU A 24 6.55 -0.04 -8.14
C LEU A 24 7.46 1.19 -8.01
N GLY A 25 8.79 1.01 -8.03
CA GLY A 25 9.74 2.12 -8.00
C GLY A 25 9.60 3.06 -9.20
N HIS A 26 9.38 2.53 -10.40
CA HIS A 26 9.13 3.33 -11.59
C HIS A 26 7.82 4.12 -11.47
N LEU A 27 6.74 3.48 -11.04
CA LEU A 27 5.45 4.12 -10.83
C LEU A 27 5.52 5.20 -9.75
N ALA A 28 6.29 4.97 -8.68
CA ALA A 28 6.54 5.96 -7.64
C ALA A 28 7.18 7.24 -8.22
N ALA A 29 8.25 7.09 -9.00
CA ALA A 29 8.93 8.22 -9.65
C ALA A 29 7.96 8.99 -10.57
N ARG A 30 7.21 8.29 -11.42
CA ARG A 30 6.22 8.89 -12.31
C ARG A 30 5.10 9.63 -11.57
N ALA A 31 4.63 9.08 -10.45
CA ALA A 31 3.59 9.69 -9.65
C ALA A 31 4.09 10.95 -8.93
N LEU A 32 5.32 10.92 -8.39
CA LEU A 32 5.98 12.09 -7.80
C LEU A 32 6.17 13.21 -8.84
N ASP A 33 6.66 12.87 -10.04
CA ASP A 33 6.81 13.82 -11.15
C ASP A 33 5.47 14.43 -11.59
N ALA A 34 4.38 13.65 -11.49
CA ALA A 34 3.03 14.11 -11.77
C ALA A 34 2.40 14.92 -10.62
N GLY A 35 3.10 15.12 -9.50
CA GLY A 35 2.64 15.92 -8.35
C GLY A 35 1.74 15.17 -7.36
N PHE A 36 1.79 13.84 -7.34
CA PHE A 36 1.16 13.03 -6.30
C PHE A 36 2.08 12.84 -5.10
N VAL A 37 1.50 12.66 -3.92
CA VAL A 37 2.20 12.06 -2.78
C VAL A 37 2.26 10.55 -3.01
N VAL A 38 3.38 9.91 -2.68
CA VAL A 38 3.56 8.47 -2.88
C VAL A 38 4.03 7.81 -1.60
N SER A 39 3.42 6.69 -1.23
CA SER A 39 3.87 5.84 -0.14
C SER A 39 4.14 4.43 -0.65
N LYS A 40 5.26 3.83 -0.24
CA LYS A 40 5.53 2.42 -0.46
C LYS A 40 5.39 1.65 0.85
N VAL A 41 4.42 0.76 0.91
CA VAL A 41 4.14 -0.11 2.04
C VAL A 41 4.52 -1.54 1.67
N VAL A 42 5.34 -2.18 2.50
CA VAL A 42 5.66 -3.59 2.34
C VAL A 42 4.82 -4.38 3.34
N VAL A 43 3.95 -5.26 2.85
CA VAL A 43 3.17 -6.14 3.72
C VAL A 43 4.15 -7.01 4.50
N SER A 44 3.95 -7.12 5.80
CA SER A 44 4.86 -7.86 6.68
C SER A 44 4.17 -8.26 7.97
N LYS A 45 4.92 -8.81 8.92
CA LYS A 45 4.46 -9.01 10.30
C LYS A 45 4.07 -7.71 11.00
N GLU A 46 4.90 -6.69 10.81
CA GLU A 46 4.74 -5.39 11.48
C GLU A 46 3.69 -4.53 10.77
N THR A 47 3.46 -4.78 9.48
CA THR A 47 2.45 -4.12 8.66
C THR A 47 1.55 -5.15 7.98
N PRO A 48 0.71 -5.87 8.74
CA PRO A 48 -0.15 -6.88 8.17
C PRO A 48 -1.30 -6.23 7.41
N LEU A 49 -1.58 -6.73 6.20
CA LEU A 49 -2.56 -6.13 5.30
C LEU A 49 -3.97 -6.04 5.93
N HIS A 50 -4.32 -7.02 6.78
CA HIS A 50 -5.61 -7.05 7.46
C HIS A 50 -5.80 -6.01 8.57
N ASP A 51 -4.77 -5.24 8.92
CA ASP A 51 -4.81 -4.19 9.94
C ASP A 51 -4.63 -2.78 9.31
N PRO A 52 -5.75 -2.08 9.00
CA PRO A 52 -5.72 -0.75 8.41
C PRO A 52 -4.94 0.27 9.24
N ALA A 53 -4.86 0.14 10.56
CA ALA A 53 -4.13 1.10 11.39
C ALA A 53 -2.62 0.98 11.17
N LYS A 54 -2.11 -0.25 11.13
CA LYS A 54 -0.69 -0.51 10.85
C LYS A 54 -0.32 -0.17 9.40
N VAL A 55 -1.18 -0.51 8.44
CA VAL A 55 -0.99 -0.15 7.03
C VAL A 55 -0.98 1.37 6.85
N TYR A 56 -1.89 2.08 7.52
CA TYR A 56 -1.95 3.54 7.49
C TYR A 56 -0.69 4.18 8.07
N GLN A 57 -0.25 3.71 9.25
CA GLN A 57 0.96 4.23 9.90
C GLN A 57 2.18 4.05 8.98
N SER A 58 2.38 2.85 8.43
CA SER A 58 3.47 2.59 7.48
C SER A 58 3.36 3.45 6.22
N ALA A 59 2.15 3.70 5.72
CA ALA A 59 1.96 4.54 4.56
C ALA A 59 2.32 5.99 4.84
N ILE A 60 1.95 6.55 5.99
CA ILE A 60 2.34 7.92 6.37
C ILE A 60 3.84 8.03 6.62
N ASP A 61 4.44 7.04 7.28
CA ASP A 61 5.87 7.04 7.60
C ASP A 61 6.75 6.97 6.32
N ASP A 62 6.34 6.21 5.29
CA ASP A 62 7.04 6.14 3.99
C ASP A 62 6.56 7.20 2.98
N ALA A 63 5.62 8.08 3.36
CA ALA A 63 5.07 9.06 2.43
C ALA A 63 6.17 10.02 1.93
N ARG A 64 6.27 10.13 0.61
CA ARG A 64 7.22 10.98 -0.10
C ARG A 64 6.47 12.06 -0.84
N LEU A 65 6.95 13.29 -0.66
CA LEU A 65 6.46 14.48 -1.33
C LEU A 65 7.36 14.84 -2.51
N PRO A 66 6.81 15.40 -3.60
CA PRO A 66 7.60 15.94 -4.70
C PRO A 66 8.64 16.97 -4.21
N GLY A 67 9.93 16.64 -4.35
CA GLY A 67 11.04 17.55 -4.07
C GLY A 67 11.29 17.90 -2.60
N LYS A 68 10.68 17.20 -1.62
CA LYS A 68 10.84 17.49 -0.20
C LYS A 68 11.27 16.25 0.62
N PRO A 69 12.32 16.35 1.46
CA PRO A 69 12.83 15.22 2.26
C PRO A 69 12.26 15.12 3.69
N GLY A 70 11.39 16.04 4.10
CA GLY A 70 10.84 16.11 5.47
C GLY A 70 9.67 15.15 5.73
N SER A 71 9.19 15.14 6.97
CA SER A 71 7.94 14.45 7.36
C SER A 71 6.78 14.91 6.48
N ALA A 72 6.18 13.99 5.73
CA ALA A 72 5.19 14.34 4.73
C ALA A 72 3.97 15.03 5.34
N ILE A 73 3.48 14.53 6.47
CA ILE A 73 2.26 15.06 7.10
C ILE A 73 2.48 16.48 7.65
N ASP A 74 3.66 16.78 8.17
CA ASP A 74 4.01 18.11 8.66
C ASP A 74 4.11 19.11 7.50
N GLU A 75 4.77 18.69 6.42
CA GLU A 75 4.87 19.48 5.19
C GLU A 75 3.52 19.70 4.49
N ILE A 76 2.61 18.72 4.56
CA ILE A 76 1.23 18.85 4.10
C ILE A 76 0.49 19.86 4.96
N ALA A 77 0.59 19.76 6.28
CA ALA A 77 -0.08 20.67 7.21
C ALA A 77 0.39 22.12 7.03
N VAL A 78 1.71 22.35 6.92
CA VAL A 78 2.30 23.65 6.60
C VAL A 78 1.86 24.15 5.22
N GLY A 79 1.69 23.25 4.25
CA GLY A 79 1.25 23.55 2.90
C GLY A 79 -0.24 23.89 2.75
N LEU A 80 -1.05 23.76 3.81
CA LEU A 80 -2.49 24.04 3.72
C LEU A 80 -2.77 25.51 3.42
N ARG A 81 -3.40 25.76 2.27
CA ARG A 81 -3.78 27.10 1.80
C ARG A 81 -5.24 27.36 2.15
N THR A 82 -5.49 27.98 3.30
CA THR A 82 -6.86 28.20 3.81
C THR A 82 -7.73 29.11 2.93
N ASP A 83 -7.11 29.87 2.04
CA ASP A 83 -7.74 30.75 1.04
C ASP A 83 -7.99 30.06 -0.32
N SER A 84 -7.58 28.80 -0.47
CA SER A 84 -7.72 28.06 -1.72
C SER A 84 -9.09 27.38 -1.88
N ALA A 85 -9.48 27.14 -3.14
CA ALA A 85 -10.69 26.39 -3.46
C ALA A 85 -10.60 24.94 -2.97
N GLU A 86 -9.41 24.32 -3.07
CA GLU A 86 -9.19 22.94 -2.64
C GLU A 86 -9.36 22.77 -1.12
N TYR A 87 -8.90 23.75 -0.33
CA TYR A 87 -9.14 23.75 1.12
C TYR A 87 -10.62 23.98 1.44
N ALA A 88 -11.30 24.91 0.75
CA ALA A 88 -12.73 25.12 0.92
C ALA A 88 -13.54 23.85 0.59
N ASP A 89 -13.13 23.08 -0.42
CA ASP A 89 -13.75 21.80 -0.78
C ASP A 89 -13.55 20.74 0.32
N LEU A 90 -12.33 20.58 0.83
CA LEU A 90 -12.05 19.71 1.98
C LEU A 90 -12.90 20.11 3.20
N TYR A 91 -12.91 21.40 3.53
CA TYR A 91 -13.62 21.93 4.69
C TYR A 91 -15.12 21.67 4.56
N ARG A 92 -15.71 21.94 3.39
CA ARG A 92 -17.13 21.63 3.14
C ARG A 92 -17.40 20.13 3.23
N TRP A 93 -16.58 19.29 2.60
CA TRP A 93 -16.77 17.84 2.58
C TRP A 93 -16.76 17.25 3.99
N VAL A 94 -15.76 17.59 4.82
CA VAL A 94 -15.62 17.01 6.17
C VAL A 94 -16.72 17.47 7.13
N HIS A 95 -17.35 18.62 6.88
CA HIS A 95 -18.43 19.18 7.69
C HIS A 95 -19.84 18.76 7.23
N ARG A 96 -19.97 17.90 6.21
CA ARG A 96 -21.27 17.34 5.84
C ARG A 96 -21.77 16.36 6.90
N ASP A 97 -23.08 16.35 7.15
CA ASP A 97 -23.70 15.40 8.08
C ASP A 97 -23.55 13.93 7.63
N ASP A 98 -23.43 13.70 6.32
CA ASP A 98 -23.24 12.39 5.69
C ASP A 98 -21.79 12.10 5.30
N ALA A 99 -20.83 12.90 5.79
CA ALA A 99 -19.41 12.64 5.52
C ALA A 99 -19.03 11.24 6.04
N PRO A 100 -18.35 10.40 5.25
CA PRO A 100 -18.01 9.03 5.62
C PRO A 100 -16.80 8.98 6.58
N VAL A 101 -16.70 9.95 7.49
CA VAL A 101 -15.63 10.09 8.49
C VAL A 101 -16.20 10.59 9.81
N ASP A 102 -15.56 10.22 10.91
CA ASP A 102 -15.96 10.65 12.25
C ASP A 102 -15.83 12.18 12.40
N SER A 103 -16.74 12.79 13.16
CA SER A 103 -16.80 14.25 13.37
C SER A 103 -15.51 14.83 13.98
N ARG A 104 -14.65 14.00 14.57
CA ARG A 104 -13.29 14.38 14.99
C ARG A 104 -12.44 14.94 13.85
N PHE A 105 -12.59 14.45 12.63
CA PHE A 105 -11.83 14.97 11.48
C PHE A 105 -12.22 16.42 11.18
N ALA A 106 -13.53 16.71 11.19
CA ALA A 106 -14.04 18.08 11.03
C ALA A 106 -13.61 18.98 12.19
N ALA A 107 -13.76 18.49 13.44
CA ALA A 107 -13.37 19.23 14.63
C ALA A 107 -11.87 19.55 14.67
N SER A 108 -11.02 18.58 14.31
CA SER A 108 -9.56 18.77 14.27
C SER A 108 -9.14 19.75 13.17
N LEU A 109 -9.77 19.72 11.99
CA LEU A 109 -9.50 20.69 10.92
C LEU A 109 -9.90 22.12 11.33
N PHE A 110 -11.10 22.30 11.89
CA PHE A 110 -11.55 23.59 12.42
C PHE A 110 -10.60 24.12 13.50
N LEU A 111 -10.22 23.27 14.45
CA LEU A 111 -9.32 23.65 15.52
C LEU A 111 -7.90 23.93 15.01
N TYR A 112 -7.42 23.25 13.98
CA TYR A 112 -6.12 23.53 13.38
C TYR A 112 -6.07 24.94 12.79
N GLU A 113 -7.14 25.36 12.10
CA GLU A 113 -7.26 26.72 11.58
C GLU A 113 -7.36 27.78 12.69
N TYR A 114 -8.08 27.47 13.77
CA TYR A 114 -8.24 28.37 14.93
C TYR A 114 -7.00 28.43 15.83
N ALA A 115 -6.24 27.34 15.94
CA ALA A 115 -5.08 27.20 16.83
C ALA A 115 -3.81 27.88 16.30
N ARG A 116 -3.92 28.87 15.40
CA ARG A 116 -2.78 29.61 14.80
C ARG A 116 -1.84 30.34 15.79
N GLY A 117 -2.03 30.19 17.10
CA GLY A 117 -1.10 30.65 18.16
C GLY A 117 -0.71 29.57 19.19
N ASP A 118 -1.20 28.34 19.06
CA ASP A 118 -0.91 27.22 19.96
C ASP A 118 -0.23 26.09 19.18
N ALA A 119 1.09 26.22 19.01
CA ALA A 119 1.90 25.32 18.21
C ALA A 119 1.89 23.88 18.76
N GLU A 120 1.81 23.70 20.08
CA GLU A 120 1.76 22.38 20.71
C GLU A 120 0.46 21.66 20.35
N PHE A 121 -0.68 22.34 20.43
CA PHE A 121 -1.94 21.71 20.07
C PHE A 121 -2.09 21.49 18.56
N ALA A 122 -1.56 22.40 17.74
CA ALA A 122 -1.47 22.20 16.30
C ALA A 122 -0.65 20.95 15.95
N ASP A 123 0.53 20.76 16.56
CA ASP A 123 1.36 19.55 16.38
C ASP A 123 0.59 18.28 16.75
N ARG A 124 -0.15 18.29 17.86
CA ARG A 124 -0.98 17.15 18.27
C ARG A 124 -2.10 16.82 17.28
N ILE A 125 -2.67 17.83 16.61
CA ILE A 125 -3.64 17.61 15.53
C ILE A 125 -2.97 16.98 14.32
N VAL A 126 -1.78 17.48 13.93
CA VAL A 126 -1.03 16.92 12.80
C VAL A 126 -0.66 15.47 13.06
N ARG A 127 -0.18 15.14 14.27
CA ARG A 127 0.07 13.74 14.69
C ARG A 127 -1.18 12.87 14.66
N PHE A 128 -2.34 13.41 15.03
CA PHE A 128 -3.61 12.68 14.93
C PHE A 128 -3.96 12.32 13.48
N TRP A 129 -3.75 13.25 12.55
CA TRP A 129 -3.84 12.97 11.13
C TRP A 129 -2.80 11.96 10.68
N ALA A 130 -1.60 11.97 11.27
CA ALA A 130 -0.54 11.00 11.00
C ALA A 130 -0.82 9.57 11.50
N GLY A 131 -1.76 9.39 12.44
CA GLY A 131 -2.12 8.07 12.98
C GLY A 131 -2.23 8.02 14.50
N ASP A 132 -1.69 9.01 15.20
CA ASP A 132 -1.71 9.04 16.67
C ASP A 132 -3.13 9.24 17.23
N LYS A 133 -3.29 8.91 18.51
CA LYS A 133 -4.54 9.12 19.24
C LYS A 133 -4.67 10.57 19.68
N LEU A 134 -5.84 11.15 19.43
CA LEU A 134 -6.24 12.44 20.01
C LEU A 134 -7.34 12.21 21.06
N PRO A 135 -7.05 12.43 22.36
CA PRO A 135 -8.04 12.28 23.40
C PRO A 135 -9.26 13.17 23.15
N VAL A 136 -10.45 12.56 23.19
CA VAL A 136 -11.73 13.27 22.97
C VAL A 136 -11.93 14.38 23.99
N ALA A 137 -11.46 14.19 25.22
CA ALA A 137 -11.52 15.20 26.27
C ALA A 137 -10.78 16.49 25.88
N ASP A 138 -9.62 16.36 25.23
CA ASP A 138 -8.84 17.51 24.77
C ASP A 138 -9.55 18.25 23.64
N LEU A 139 -10.10 17.52 22.66
CA LEU A 139 -10.93 18.11 21.59
C LEU A 139 -12.12 18.86 22.18
N ARG A 140 -12.88 18.26 23.10
CA ARG A 140 -14.05 18.90 23.74
C ARG A 140 -13.67 20.17 24.48
N ARG A 141 -12.55 20.16 25.23
CA ARG A 141 -12.05 21.34 25.94
C ARG A 141 -11.75 22.48 24.95
N ARG A 142 -10.99 22.20 23.90
CA ARG A 142 -10.59 23.19 22.89
C ARG A 142 -11.77 23.72 22.08
N LEU A 143 -12.72 22.86 21.73
CA LEU A 143 -13.96 23.28 21.08
C LEU A 143 -14.80 24.20 21.98
N LYS A 144 -14.81 23.97 23.30
CA LYS A 144 -15.50 24.86 24.25
C LYS A 144 -14.83 26.23 24.33
N GLU A 145 -13.50 26.28 24.38
CA GLU A 145 -12.72 27.52 24.35
C GLU A 145 -12.94 28.32 23.06
N ALA A 146 -13.11 27.61 21.93
CA ALA A 146 -13.43 28.22 20.63
C ALA A 146 -14.93 28.50 20.42
N GLY A 147 -15.81 28.23 21.40
CA GLY A 147 -17.26 28.46 21.28
C GLY A 147 -18.00 27.52 20.32
N ALA A 148 -17.37 26.42 19.89
CA ALA A 148 -17.89 25.48 18.89
C ALA A 148 -18.29 24.10 19.45
N ALA A 149 -18.41 23.97 20.78
CA ALA A 149 -18.67 22.68 21.43
C ALA A 149 -19.97 21.98 20.99
N SER A 150 -21.01 22.74 20.64
CA SER A 150 -22.30 22.17 20.19
C SER A 150 -22.30 21.76 18.72
N THR A 151 -21.29 22.18 17.94
CA THR A 151 -21.21 21.94 16.49
C THR A 151 -20.76 20.52 16.18
N TYR A 152 -19.91 19.91 17.03
CA TYR A 152 -19.27 18.62 16.75
C TYR A 152 -19.72 17.52 17.73
N ARG A 153 -20.37 16.48 17.20
CA ARG A 153 -20.84 15.32 17.99
C ARG A 153 -19.74 14.27 18.13
N LEU A 154 -18.93 14.39 19.18
CA LEU A 154 -17.81 13.48 19.44
C LEU A 154 -18.25 12.24 20.25
N ALA A 155 -18.43 11.08 19.61
CA ALA A 155 -18.81 9.79 20.22
C ALA A 155 -17.64 8.79 20.26
N ALA A 156 -17.72 7.68 20.98
CA ALA A 156 -16.66 6.66 20.95
C ALA A 156 -16.48 6.08 19.54
N ALA A 157 -15.23 5.92 19.08
CA ALA A 157 -14.90 5.36 17.77
C ALA A 157 -13.84 4.27 17.93
N LYS A 158 -13.91 3.20 17.11
CA LYS A 158 -12.88 2.16 17.08
C LYS A 158 -11.67 2.67 16.29
N GLU A 159 -10.47 2.36 16.74
CA GLU A 159 -9.24 2.81 16.05
C GLU A 159 -9.17 2.29 14.61
N ARG A 160 -9.63 1.06 14.37
CA ARG A 160 -9.71 0.49 13.01
C ARG A 160 -10.57 1.35 12.07
N ASP A 161 -11.71 1.83 12.56
CA ASP A 161 -12.62 2.66 11.77
C ASP A 161 -11.97 4.02 11.48
N LEU A 162 -11.33 4.62 12.48
CA LEU A 162 -10.58 5.88 12.30
C LEU A 162 -9.44 5.70 11.29
N ALA A 163 -8.69 4.60 11.33
CA ALA A 163 -7.63 4.33 10.37
C ALA A 163 -8.16 4.22 8.93
N SER A 164 -9.26 3.51 8.71
CA SER A 164 -9.92 3.47 7.40
C SER A 164 -10.39 4.86 6.94
N GLN A 165 -10.95 5.66 7.85
CA GLN A 165 -11.39 7.02 7.57
C GLN A 165 -10.24 7.98 7.26
N ARG A 166 -9.03 7.75 7.81
CA ARG A 166 -7.85 8.54 7.47
C ARG A 166 -7.46 8.39 6.00
N PHE A 167 -7.65 7.21 5.40
CA PHE A 167 -7.49 7.02 3.94
C PHE A 167 -8.52 7.80 3.10
N ARG A 168 -9.58 8.36 3.70
CA ARG A 168 -10.55 9.26 3.03
C ARG A 168 -10.18 10.72 3.25
N PHE A 169 -9.81 11.05 4.48
CA PHE A 169 -9.49 12.42 4.91
C PHE A 169 -8.14 12.91 4.38
N VAL A 170 -7.07 12.15 4.56
CA VAL A 170 -5.70 12.62 4.28
C VAL A 170 -5.40 12.85 2.79
N PRO A 171 -5.86 12.03 1.83
CA PRO A 171 -5.75 12.37 0.42
C PRO A 171 -6.38 13.73 0.06
N ARG A 172 -7.48 14.11 0.73
CA ARG A 172 -8.10 15.43 0.54
C ARG A 172 -7.29 16.53 1.21
N LEU A 173 -6.69 16.25 2.37
CA LEU A 173 -5.70 17.13 3.01
C LEU A 173 -4.51 17.40 2.07
N MET A 174 -3.99 16.37 1.41
CA MET A 174 -2.94 16.49 0.40
C MET A 174 -3.37 17.37 -0.79
N ARG A 175 -4.62 17.23 -1.27
CA ARG A 175 -5.17 18.14 -2.29
C ARG A 175 -5.27 19.59 -1.81
N ALA A 176 -5.74 19.80 -0.59
CA ALA A 176 -5.80 21.14 0.02
C ALA A 176 -4.41 21.79 0.20
N ALA A 177 -3.36 20.97 0.34
CA ALA A 177 -1.97 21.40 0.36
C ALA A 177 -1.34 21.60 -1.04
N GLY A 178 -2.10 21.37 -2.13
CA GLY A 178 -1.66 21.60 -3.50
C GLY A 178 -1.13 20.38 -4.25
N TYR A 179 -1.20 19.18 -3.68
CA TYR A 179 -0.86 17.93 -4.37
C TYR A 179 -2.05 17.36 -5.16
N ARG A 180 -1.82 16.42 -6.07
CA ARG A 180 -2.91 15.83 -6.88
C ARG A 180 -3.74 14.77 -6.14
N GLY A 181 -3.19 14.21 -5.08
CA GLY A 181 -3.77 13.10 -4.32
C GLY A 181 -2.68 12.20 -3.75
N TRP A 182 -3.06 10.98 -3.38
CA TRP A 182 -2.17 9.99 -2.77
C TRP A 182 -2.12 8.71 -3.60
N ILE A 183 -0.93 8.18 -3.85
CA ILE A 183 -0.71 6.85 -4.43
C ILE A 183 -0.05 5.96 -3.38
N VAL A 184 -0.70 4.84 -3.06
CA VAL A 184 -0.17 3.84 -2.11
C VAL A 184 0.25 2.59 -2.88
N LEU A 185 1.52 2.24 -2.78
CA LEU A 185 2.13 1.09 -3.44
C LEU A 185 2.32 -0.02 -2.40
N LEU A 186 1.59 -1.11 -2.53
CA LEU A 186 1.61 -2.25 -1.61
C LEU A 186 2.45 -3.38 -2.21
N ASP A 187 3.60 -3.67 -1.60
CA ASP A 187 4.51 -4.74 -2.00
C ASP A 187 4.30 -5.98 -1.11
N GLU A 188 4.73 -7.15 -1.60
CA GLU A 188 4.72 -8.44 -0.89
C GLU A 188 3.33 -8.91 -0.39
N VAL A 189 2.26 -8.61 -1.14
CA VAL A 189 0.89 -9.02 -0.77
C VAL A 189 0.77 -10.53 -0.63
N GLU A 190 1.61 -11.32 -1.31
CA GLU A 190 1.63 -12.77 -1.18
C GLU A 190 1.85 -13.27 0.26
N LEU A 191 2.45 -12.46 1.16
CA LEU A 191 2.65 -12.85 2.55
C LEU A 191 1.35 -13.09 3.31
N ILE A 192 0.21 -12.58 2.82
CA ILE A 192 -1.08 -12.89 3.42
C ILE A 192 -1.37 -14.40 3.39
N GLY A 193 -0.80 -15.14 2.44
CA GLY A 193 -0.93 -16.59 2.37
C GLY A 193 -0.43 -17.31 3.62
N ARG A 194 0.47 -16.69 4.40
CA ARG A 194 1.05 -17.26 5.63
C ARG A 194 0.26 -16.94 6.90
N TYR A 195 -0.76 -16.10 6.82
CA TYR A 195 -1.61 -15.76 7.98
C TYR A 195 -2.60 -16.87 8.33
N SER A 196 -3.17 -16.85 9.54
CA SER A 196 -4.32 -17.68 9.90
C SER A 196 -5.55 -17.40 9.02
N LEU A 197 -6.47 -18.36 8.90
CA LEU A 197 -7.63 -18.24 8.01
C LEU A 197 -8.44 -16.96 8.23
N LEU A 198 -8.71 -16.55 9.47
CA LEU A 198 -9.48 -15.32 9.74
C LEU A 198 -8.72 -14.07 9.28
N GLN A 199 -7.40 -14.03 9.46
CA GLN A 199 -6.56 -12.93 8.99
C GLN A 199 -6.43 -12.91 7.46
N ARG A 200 -6.38 -14.08 6.80
CA ARG A 200 -6.49 -14.20 5.34
C ARG A 200 -7.81 -13.65 4.84
N SER A 201 -8.92 -14.05 5.46
CA SER A 201 -10.25 -13.51 5.15
C SER A 201 -10.30 -11.99 5.18
N LYS A 202 -9.79 -11.39 6.27
CA LYS A 202 -9.69 -9.93 6.41
C LYS A 202 -8.77 -9.31 5.35
N SER A 203 -7.65 -9.96 5.04
CA SER A 203 -6.70 -9.49 4.02
C SER A 203 -7.30 -9.52 2.61
N TYR A 204 -8.06 -10.56 2.24
CA TYR A 204 -8.77 -10.59 0.96
C TYR A 204 -9.78 -9.45 0.85
N ALA A 205 -10.50 -9.14 1.93
CA ALA A 205 -11.39 -7.98 1.94
C ALA A 205 -10.64 -6.65 1.73
N GLU A 206 -9.43 -6.51 2.28
CA GLU A 206 -8.57 -5.35 2.03
C GLU A 206 -8.06 -5.31 0.58
N VAL A 207 -7.68 -6.44 -0.02
CA VAL A 207 -7.35 -6.50 -1.47
C VAL A 207 -8.52 -5.97 -2.29
N ALA A 208 -9.76 -6.39 -1.98
CA ALA A 208 -10.94 -5.89 -2.67
C ALA A 208 -11.11 -4.37 -2.49
N ARG A 209 -10.93 -3.85 -1.29
CA ARG A 209 -11.03 -2.41 -0.99
C ARG A 209 -9.97 -1.59 -1.75
N TRP A 210 -8.72 -2.04 -1.77
CA TRP A 210 -7.64 -1.32 -2.44
C TRP A 210 -7.79 -1.32 -3.96
N VAL A 211 -8.20 -2.45 -4.55
CA VAL A 211 -8.35 -2.58 -6.01
C VAL A 211 -9.64 -1.94 -6.50
N ARG A 212 -10.75 -2.04 -5.77
CA ARG A 212 -12.04 -1.44 -6.19
C ARG A 212 -12.26 -0.01 -5.74
N GLY A 213 -11.43 0.49 -4.84
CA GLY A 213 -11.68 1.74 -4.13
C GLY A 213 -12.61 1.56 -2.93
N ASP A 214 -12.63 2.58 -2.07
CA ASP A 214 -13.48 2.61 -0.89
C ASP A 214 -14.93 2.88 -1.28
N ARG A 215 -15.83 1.94 -0.97
CA ARG A 215 -17.25 2.05 -1.34
C ARG A 215 -17.98 3.17 -0.62
N ASP A 216 -17.55 3.53 0.58
CA ASP A 216 -18.17 4.62 1.33
C ASP A 216 -17.70 5.98 0.82
N ASP A 217 -16.61 6.01 0.03
CA ASP A 217 -16.01 7.24 -0.49
C ASP A 217 -15.34 7.04 -1.86
N PRO A 218 -16.14 6.80 -2.92
CA PRO A 218 -15.63 6.54 -4.27
C PRO A 218 -14.81 7.69 -4.85
N ASP A 219 -15.03 8.93 -4.39
CA ASP A 219 -14.37 10.13 -4.90
C ASP A 219 -13.08 10.49 -4.16
N ALA A 220 -12.60 9.60 -3.26
CA ALA A 220 -11.34 9.80 -2.57
C ALA A 220 -10.19 9.94 -3.59
N PRO A 221 -9.33 10.98 -3.48
CA PRO A 221 -8.19 11.16 -4.39
C PRO A 221 -7.03 10.21 -4.00
N LEU A 222 -7.33 8.93 -3.92
CA LEU A 222 -6.46 7.84 -3.50
C LEU A 222 -6.39 6.80 -4.62
N GLY A 223 -5.19 6.48 -5.08
CA GLY A 223 -4.95 5.35 -5.98
C GLY A 223 -4.04 4.32 -5.32
N SER A 224 -4.07 3.08 -5.80
CA SER A 224 -3.18 2.04 -5.30
C SER A 224 -2.66 1.09 -6.36
N VAL A 225 -1.48 0.52 -6.09
CA VAL A 225 -0.89 -0.54 -6.90
C VAL A 225 -0.41 -1.62 -5.95
N LEU A 226 -0.90 -2.84 -6.12
CA LEU A 226 -0.54 -3.98 -5.31
C LEU A 226 0.32 -4.93 -6.15
N THR A 227 1.31 -5.56 -5.53
CA THR A 227 2.10 -6.62 -6.16
C THR A 227 1.98 -7.92 -5.39
N THR A 228 1.79 -9.04 -6.11
CA THR A 228 1.73 -10.40 -5.57
C THR A 228 2.49 -11.37 -6.48
N VAL A 229 2.73 -12.60 -6.02
CA VAL A 229 3.19 -13.69 -6.88
C VAL A 229 2.06 -14.22 -7.77
N ASP A 230 2.44 -14.69 -8.96
CA ASP A 230 1.54 -15.22 -9.99
C ASP A 230 0.96 -16.60 -9.65
N ASP A 231 1.62 -17.38 -8.78
CA ASP A 231 1.19 -18.70 -8.35
C ASP A 231 0.37 -18.71 -7.04
N PHE A 232 0.03 -17.54 -6.50
CA PHE A 232 -0.72 -17.42 -5.24
C PHE A 232 -2.04 -18.18 -5.27
N ASP A 233 -2.77 -18.14 -6.38
CA ASP A 233 -4.03 -18.86 -6.56
C ASP A 233 -3.86 -20.37 -6.36
N ALA A 234 -2.92 -20.98 -7.09
CA ALA A 234 -2.64 -22.40 -6.99
C ALA A 234 -2.19 -22.82 -5.59
N GLN A 235 -1.28 -22.04 -4.97
CA GLN A 235 -0.69 -22.40 -3.68
C GLN A 235 -1.60 -22.12 -2.48
N VAL A 236 -2.39 -21.05 -2.52
CA VAL A 236 -3.16 -20.57 -1.37
C VAL A 236 -4.66 -20.75 -1.59
N LEU A 237 -5.23 -20.19 -2.65
CA LEU A 237 -6.68 -20.24 -2.87
C LEU A 237 -7.15 -21.69 -3.08
N VAL A 238 -6.47 -22.42 -3.96
CA VAL A 238 -6.71 -23.84 -4.21
C VAL A 238 -6.01 -24.70 -3.14
N GLY A 239 -4.70 -24.51 -2.93
CA GLY A 239 -3.91 -25.34 -2.04
C GLY A 239 -4.38 -25.38 -0.58
N LYS A 240 -4.93 -24.28 -0.05
CA LYS A 240 -5.55 -24.22 1.30
C LYS A 240 -7.08 -24.34 1.28
N ASN A 241 -7.69 -24.49 0.11
CA ASN A 241 -9.14 -24.48 -0.10
C ASN A 241 -9.82 -23.23 0.49
N ASP A 242 -9.18 -22.06 0.37
CA ASP A 242 -9.71 -20.81 0.93
C ASP A 242 -11.03 -20.41 0.25
N VAL A 243 -11.18 -20.70 -1.06
CA VAL A 243 -12.41 -20.41 -1.82
C VAL A 243 -13.65 -21.01 -1.16
N GLU A 244 -13.54 -22.23 -0.61
CA GLU A 244 -14.64 -22.88 0.11
C GLU A 244 -14.66 -22.53 1.61
N LEU A 245 -13.50 -22.56 2.26
CA LEU A 245 -13.40 -22.47 3.71
C LEU A 245 -13.65 -21.05 4.24
N VAL A 246 -13.15 -20.02 3.56
CA VAL A 246 -13.28 -18.62 4.02
C VAL A 246 -14.74 -18.21 4.12
N PRO A 247 -15.57 -18.31 3.06
CA PRO A 247 -16.94 -17.81 3.15
C PRO A 247 -17.78 -18.66 4.10
N LYS A 248 -17.56 -19.98 4.11
CA LYS A 248 -18.23 -20.91 5.03
C LYS A 248 -17.96 -20.56 6.50
N ARG A 249 -16.69 -20.35 6.88
CA ARG A 249 -16.31 -20.04 8.27
C ARG A 249 -16.78 -18.67 8.73
N LEU A 250 -16.76 -17.67 7.84
CA LEU A 250 -17.25 -16.33 8.17
C LEU A 250 -18.77 -16.34 8.37
N ARG A 251 -19.53 -16.88 7.42
CA ARG A 251 -21.00 -16.94 7.49
C ARG A 251 -21.50 -17.77 8.67
N ALA A 252 -20.76 -18.79 9.09
CA ALA A 252 -21.06 -19.57 10.29
C ALA A 252 -21.07 -18.73 11.59
N LYS A 253 -20.48 -17.52 11.59
CA LYS A 253 -20.56 -16.59 12.73
C LYS A 253 -21.95 -15.95 12.88
N GLY A 254 -22.77 -15.95 11.84
CA GLY A 254 -24.19 -15.60 11.89
C GLY A 254 -24.49 -14.12 12.17
N THR A 255 -23.58 -13.20 11.80
CA THR A 255 -23.83 -11.76 11.92
C THR A 255 -23.67 -11.06 10.58
N ALA A 256 -24.40 -9.96 10.38
CA ALA A 256 -24.32 -9.16 9.15
C ALA A 256 -22.90 -8.64 8.88
N GLU A 257 -22.13 -8.34 9.92
CA GLU A 257 -20.72 -7.93 9.81
C GLU A 257 -19.86 -9.02 9.15
N TYR A 258 -20.02 -10.28 9.58
CA TYR A 258 -19.28 -11.40 9.01
C TYR A 258 -19.78 -11.80 7.62
N ASP A 259 -21.06 -11.58 7.32
CA ASP A 259 -21.60 -11.78 5.96
C ASP A 259 -21.02 -10.77 4.97
N LEU A 260 -20.96 -9.48 5.36
CA LEU A 260 -20.31 -8.44 4.57
C LEU A 260 -18.82 -8.73 4.36
N LEU A 261 -18.14 -9.17 5.43
CA LEU A 261 -16.73 -9.59 5.35
C LEU A 261 -16.54 -10.78 4.40
N ALA A 262 -17.44 -11.76 4.41
CA ALA A 262 -17.42 -12.87 3.47
C ALA A 262 -17.54 -12.40 2.02
N THR A 263 -18.50 -11.54 1.70
CA THR A 263 -18.66 -11.00 0.35
C THR A 263 -17.45 -10.18 -0.10
N ALA A 264 -16.86 -9.38 0.79
CA ALA A 264 -15.64 -8.64 0.49
C ALA A 264 -14.44 -9.58 0.26
N ALA A 265 -14.28 -10.61 1.10
CA ALA A 265 -13.22 -11.60 0.96
C ALA A 265 -13.35 -12.41 -0.35
N GLU A 266 -14.57 -12.84 -0.71
CA GLU A 266 -14.84 -13.50 -2.00
C GLU A 266 -14.47 -12.60 -3.19
N THR A 267 -14.77 -11.31 -3.09
CA THR A 267 -14.37 -10.34 -4.12
C THR A 267 -12.85 -10.24 -4.22
N GLY A 268 -12.14 -10.21 -3.09
CA GLY A 268 -10.68 -10.17 -3.04
C GLY A 268 -10.03 -11.42 -3.64
N MET A 269 -10.52 -12.61 -3.27
CA MET A 269 -10.04 -13.87 -3.83
C MET A 269 -10.24 -13.91 -5.35
N ARG A 270 -11.41 -13.46 -5.85
CA ARG A 270 -11.66 -13.37 -7.30
C ARG A 270 -10.70 -12.43 -8.02
N ILE A 271 -10.37 -11.28 -7.40
CA ILE A 271 -9.40 -10.33 -7.96
C ILE A 271 -8.03 -10.98 -8.09
N VAL A 272 -7.59 -11.69 -7.05
CA VAL A 272 -6.34 -12.45 -7.06
C VAL A 272 -6.38 -13.57 -8.11
N GLU A 273 -7.49 -14.29 -8.27
CA GLU A 273 -7.58 -15.38 -9.25
C GLU A 273 -7.61 -14.86 -10.71
N ARG A 274 -8.34 -13.78 -11.00
CA ARG A 274 -8.76 -13.47 -12.39
C ARG A 274 -8.36 -12.10 -12.93
N GLU A 275 -7.91 -11.20 -12.06
CA GLU A 275 -7.79 -9.77 -12.41
C GLU A 275 -6.38 -9.23 -12.20
N GLN A 276 -5.42 -10.11 -11.93
CA GLN A 276 -4.01 -9.73 -11.91
C GLN A 276 -3.57 -9.27 -13.31
N ILE A 277 -2.79 -8.19 -13.35
CA ILE A 277 -2.02 -7.79 -14.53
C ILE A 277 -0.69 -8.56 -14.48
N PRO A 278 -0.48 -9.58 -15.33
CA PRO A 278 0.73 -10.38 -15.27
C PRO A 278 1.93 -9.59 -15.83
N LEU A 279 3.00 -9.52 -15.05
CA LEU A 279 4.30 -9.08 -15.55
C LEU A 279 4.82 -10.11 -16.55
N GLN A 280 5.01 -9.64 -17.77
CA GLN A 280 5.55 -10.47 -18.84
C GLN A 280 7.05 -10.67 -18.63
N PRO A 281 7.58 -11.89 -18.90
CA PRO A 281 9.01 -12.07 -19.03
C PRO A 281 9.54 -11.19 -20.18
N PRO A 282 10.82 -10.80 -20.14
CA PRO A 282 11.39 -10.00 -21.22
C PRO A 282 11.44 -10.80 -22.52
N ASP A 283 11.06 -10.15 -23.62
CA ASP A 283 11.27 -10.71 -24.97
C ASP A 283 12.75 -10.60 -25.39
N LEU A 284 13.10 -11.26 -26.50
CA LEU A 284 14.47 -11.29 -27.00
C LEU A 284 15.01 -9.88 -27.30
N ASP A 285 14.18 -9.03 -27.91
CA ASP A 285 14.57 -7.66 -28.24
C ASP A 285 14.82 -6.82 -26.98
N ALA A 286 14.01 -6.99 -25.93
CA ALA A 286 14.21 -6.34 -24.64
C ALA A 286 15.47 -6.84 -23.94
N LEU A 287 15.77 -8.15 -24.02
CA LEU A 287 17.01 -8.70 -23.51
C LEU A 287 18.22 -8.10 -24.23
N ASP A 288 18.19 -8.03 -25.56
CA ASP A 288 19.30 -7.49 -26.36
C ASP A 288 19.54 -6.00 -26.06
N ARG A 289 18.47 -5.20 -26.02
CA ARG A 289 18.58 -3.78 -25.63
C ARG A 289 19.13 -3.60 -24.22
N THR A 290 18.65 -4.41 -23.28
CA THR A 290 19.10 -4.34 -21.87
C THR A 290 20.55 -4.77 -21.74
N TYR A 291 20.96 -5.82 -22.44
CA TYR A 291 22.34 -6.31 -22.46
C TYR A 291 23.30 -5.21 -22.97
N LEU A 292 22.98 -4.59 -24.10
CA LEU A 292 23.82 -3.52 -24.68
C LEU A 292 23.94 -2.32 -23.74
N LEU A 293 22.81 -1.85 -23.19
CA LEU A 293 22.81 -0.74 -22.25
C LEU A 293 23.60 -1.05 -20.98
N LEU A 294 23.44 -2.25 -20.41
CA LEU A 294 24.21 -2.67 -19.24
C LEU A 294 25.69 -2.79 -19.54
N LYS A 295 26.06 -3.27 -20.73
CA LYS A 295 27.46 -3.36 -21.17
C LYS A 295 28.10 -1.97 -21.24
N GLU A 296 27.39 -0.99 -21.80
CA GLU A 296 27.83 0.41 -21.86
C GLU A 296 28.02 0.99 -20.45
N ILE A 297 27.01 0.87 -19.58
CA ILE A 297 27.08 1.35 -18.19
C ILE A 297 28.25 0.69 -17.43
N HIS A 298 28.45 -0.62 -17.62
CA HIS A 298 29.52 -1.36 -16.96
C HIS A 298 30.91 -0.98 -17.51
N ALA A 299 31.02 -0.74 -18.82
CA ALA A 299 32.24 -0.23 -19.44
C ALA A 299 32.64 1.13 -18.87
N GLU A 300 31.68 2.06 -18.78
CA GLU A 300 31.87 3.39 -18.22
C GLU A 300 32.25 3.35 -16.74
N ALA A 301 31.54 2.54 -15.94
CA ALA A 301 31.77 2.44 -14.49
C ALA A 301 33.19 1.96 -14.13
N TYR A 302 33.77 1.08 -14.94
CA TYR A 302 35.08 0.46 -14.68
C TYR A 302 36.19 0.92 -15.63
N GLY A 303 35.90 1.80 -16.59
CA GLY A 303 36.88 2.31 -17.56
C GLY A 303 37.53 1.22 -18.41
N TRP A 304 36.76 0.21 -18.82
CA TRP A 304 37.26 -0.93 -19.59
C TRP A 304 36.33 -1.29 -20.75
N THR A 305 36.70 -2.28 -21.56
CA THR A 305 35.89 -2.77 -22.68
C THR A 305 35.41 -4.20 -22.38
N PRO A 306 34.19 -4.37 -21.81
CA PRO A 306 33.66 -5.69 -21.54
C PRO A 306 33.55 -6.51 -22.84
N PRO A 307 33.99 -7.78 -22.85
CA PRO A 307 33.78 -8.66 -23.99
C PRO A 307 32.29 -9.02 -24.13
N ASP A 308 31.91 -9.56 -25.30
CA ASP A 308 30.63 -10.22 -25.40
C ASP A 308 30.62 -11.54 -24.63
N VAL A 309 29.50 -11.78 -23.95
CA VAL A 309 29.28 -12.93 -23.08
C VAL A 309 27.96 -13.59 -23.43
N GLU A 310 27.93 -14.93 -23.43
CA GLU A 310 26.71 -15.68 -23.73
C GLU A 310 25.69 -15.53 -22.58
N GLY A 311 26.17 -15.49 -21.34
CA GLY A 311 25.33 -15.40 -20.14
C GLY A 311 24.47 -16.66 -19.94
N LEU A 312 23.27 -16.47 -19.40
CA LEU A 312 22.30 -17.56 -19.20
C LEU A 312 21.59 -17.93 -20.51
N GLU A 313 21.29 -19.23 -20.67
CA GLU A 313 20.39 -19.71 -21.71
C GLU A 313 19.05 -18.95 -21.67
N ARG A 314 18.56 -18.55 -22.84
CA ARG A 314 17.34 -17.75 -22.96
C ARG A 314 16.09 -18.61 -22.85
N LEU A 315 15.73 -18.96 -21.61
CA LEU A 315 14.56 -19.77 -21.30
C LEU A 315 13.34 -18.91 -20.93
N PRO A 316 12.11 -19.31 -21.30
CA PRO A 316 10.88 -18.60 -20.89
C PRO A 316 10.65 -18.52 -19.37
N SER A 317 11.21 -19.47 -18.62
CA SER A 317 11.17 -19.49 -17.15
C SER A 317 12.09 -18.45 -16.51
N ASN A 318 13.15 -18.04 -17.21
CA ASN A 318 14.12 -17.09 -16.67
C ASN A 318 13.51 -15.69 -16.56
N ARG A 319 13.88 -14.99 -15.49
CA ARG A 319 13.43 -13.63 -15.17
C ARG A 319 14.52 -12.63 -15.47
N MET A 320 14.15 -11.38 -15.75
CA MET A 320 15.09 -10.31 -16.10
C MET A 320 16.26 -10.21 -15.10
N ARG A 321 15.97 -10.29 -13.79
CA ARG A 321 17.01 -10.25 -12.75
C ARG A 321 18.09 -11.32 -12.93
N GLN A 322 17.75 -12.52 -13.39
CA GLN A 322 18.72 -13.60 -13.58
C GLN A 322 19.68 -13.27 -14.72
N TYR A 323 19.16 -12.80 -15.86
CA TYR A 323 19.99 -12.36 -16.99
C TYR A 323 20.93 -11.21 -16.58
N VAL A 324 20.38 -10.16 -15.94
CA VAL A 324 21.16 -9.01 -15.49
C VAL A 324 22.28 -9.43 -14.53
N ARG A 325 21.99 -10.30 -13.54
CA ARG A 325 23.01 -10.79 -12.62
C ARG A 325 24.05 -11.66 -13.31
N ALA A 326 23.65 -12.52 -14.24
CA ALA A 326 24.57 -13.37 -14.98
C ALA A 326 25.58 -12.53 -15.77
N TRP A 327 25.11 -11.54 -16.53
CA TRP A 327 25.98 -10.65 -17.31
C TRP A 327 26.92 -9.84 -16.43
N ILE A 328 26.42 -9.20 -15.38
CA ILE A 328 27.25 -8.39 -14.46
C ILE A 328 28.29 -9.29 -13.77
N ASN A 329 27.89 -10.45 -13.24
CA ASN A 329 28.82 -11.35 -12.56
C ASN A 329 29.90 -11.86 -13.51
N GLU A 330 29.54 -12.24 -14.74
CA GLU A 330 30.50 -12.73 -15.72
C GLU A 330 31.49 -11.63 -16.14
N TRP A 331 31.01 -10.41 -16.36
CA TRP A 331 31.87 -9.27 -16.63
C TRP A 331 32.78 -8.91 -15.45
N ASP A 332 32.28 -8.94 -14.22
CA ASP A 332 33.09 -8.70 -13.01
C ASP A 332 34.18 -9.76 -12.86
N LEU A 333 33.86 -11.04 -13.08
CA LEU A 333 34.82 -12.13 -12.97
C LEU A 333 35.89 -12.07 -14.07
N ARG A 334 35.50 -11.83 -15.33
CA ARG A 334 36.46 -11.67 -16.45
C ARG A 334 37.32 -10.42 -16.32
N ARG A 335 36.81 -9.36 -15.67
CA ARG A 335 37.58 -8.15 -15.36
C ARG A 335 38.67 -8.44 -14.32
N LEU A 336 38.38 -9.28 -13.33
CA LEU A 336 39.32 -9.67 -12.28
C LEU A 336 40.33 -10.73 -12.74
N ASP A 337 39.88 -11.70 -13.53
CA ASP A 337 40.70 -12.75 -14.15
C ASP A 337 40.23 -13.00 -15.59
N PRO A 338 40.94 -12.45 -16.60
CA PRO A 338 40.59 -12.62 -18.01
C PRO A 338 40.62 -14.07 -18.51
N SER A 339 41.28 -14.99 -17.79
CA SER A 339 41.33 -16.40 -18.15
C SER A 339 40.17 -17.21 -17.57
N TYR A 340 39.40 -16.62 -16.66
CA TYR A 340 38.30 -17.29 -15.98
C TYR A 340 37.06 -17.42 -16.88
N GLN A 341 36.53 -18.64 -17.00
CA GLN A 341 35.29 -18.94 -17.71
C GLN A 341 34.23 -19.36 -16.68
N PRO A 342 33.30 -18.45 -16.29
CA PRO A 342 32.23 -18.79 -15.36
C PRO A 342 31.21 -19.72 -15.99
N ASP A 343 30.81 -20.77 -15.26
CA ASP A 343 29.60 -21.54 -15.53
C ASP A 343 28.46 -20.99 -14.65
N THR A 344 27.37 -20.54 -15.26
CA THR A 344 26.26 -19.88 -14.56
C THR A 344 24.98 -20.70 -14.70
N ALA A 345 24.42 -21.14 -13.57
CA ALA A 345 23.15 -21.84 -13.51
C ALA A 345 22.08 -21.03 -12.76
N ALA A 346 20.82 -21.17 -13.17
CA ALA A 346 19.67 -20.59 -12.52
C ALA A 346 18.89 -21.67 -11.73
N SER A 347 18.47 -21.35 -10.51
CA SER A 347 17.58 -22.19 -9.70
C SER A 347 16.26 -21.48 -9.42
N GLU A 348 15.16 -22.23 -9.39
CA GLU A 348 13.85 -21.71 -8.98
C GLU A 348 13.80 -21.49 -7.46
N VAL A 349 13.13 -20.42 -7.05
CA VAL A 349 12.84 -20.14 -5.64
C VAL A 349 11.33 -20.28 -5.45
N VAL A 350 10.91 -21.29 -4.71
CA VAL A 350 9.51 -21.50 -4.33
C VAL A 350 9.24 -20.74 -3.04
N VAL A 351 8.13 -19.98 -3.01
CA VAL A 351 7.69 -19.29 -1.79
C VAL A 351 7.00 -20.28 -0.87
N ASP A 352 7.43 -20.34 0.39
CA ASP A 352 6.79 -21.15 1.42
C ASP A 352 5.57 -20.42 2.01
N PHE A 353 4.39 -21.00 1.82
CA PHE A 353 3.12 -20.50 2.36
C PHE A 353 2.65 -21.23 3.62
N THR A 354 3.52 -21.97 4.30
CA THR A 354 3.19 -22.57 5.60
C THR A 354 2.73 -21.48 6.57
N GLU A 355 1.64 -21.75 7.29
CA GLU A 355 1.12 -20.82 8.30
C GLU A 355 2.20 -20.53 9.34
N ASP A 356 2.42 -19.25 9.61
CA ASP A 356 3.43 -18.80 10.55
C ASP A 356 2.73 -18.17 11.75
N ALA A 357 2.70 -18.91 12.86
CA ALA A 357 2.11 -18.44 14.12
C ALA A 357 2.78 -17.17 14.66
N GLN A 358 3.98 -16.81 14.17
CA GLN A 358 4.62 -15.55 14.52
C GLN A 358 4.07 -14.37 13.70
N LEU A 359 3.44 -14.61 12.55
CA LEU A 359 2.73 -13.59 11.76
C LEU A 359 1.31 -13.35 12.27
N ASP A 360 0.78 -14.26 13.10
CA ASP A 360 -0.48 -14.06 13.79
C ASP A 360 -0.34 -12.95 14.84
N GLY A 361 -0.63 -11.71 14.44
CA GLY A 361 -0.84 -10.62 15.39
C GLY A 361 -1.96 -11.01 16.35
N LEU A 362 -1.68 -10.99 17.67
CA LEU A 362 -2.68 -11.25 18.71
C LEU A 362 -3.86 -10.29 18.56
N ASP A 363 -4.98 -10.75 17.99
CA ASP A 363 -6.22 -9.99 17.94
C ASP A 363 -6.83 -9.99 19.36
N PRO A 364 -6.91 -8.84 20.07
CA PRO A 364 -7.40 -8.81 21.45
C PRO A 364 -8.84 -9.28 21.61
N GLN A 365 -9.57 -9.46 20.50
CA GLN A 365 -10.98 -9.87 20.51
C GLN A 365 -11.18 -11.38 20.58
N ASP A 366 -10.16 -12.20 20.31
CA ASP A 366 -10.28 -13.68 20.36
C ASP A 366 -10.08 -14.26 21.77
N GLY A 367 -9.63 -13.45 22.75
CA GLY A 367 -9.39 -13.89 24.13
C GLY A 367 -10.63 -14.08 25.01
N ARG A 368 -11.87 -13.96 24.49
CA ARG A 368 -13.11 -14.08 25.28
C ARG A 368 -14.08 -15.14 24.76
N ARG A 369 -13.61 -16.31 24.33
CA ARG A 369 -14.48 -17.50 24.21
C ARG A 369 -13.68 -18.76 24.52
N GLY A 370 -13.60 -19.11 25.79
CA GLY A 370 -12.90 -20.31 26.24
C GLY A 370 -12.88 -20.48 27.76
N GLN A 371 -14.02 -20.23 28.41
CA GLN A 371 -14.33 -20.68 29.76
C GLN A 371 -15.83 -20.40 29.97
N ASP A 372 -16.64 -21.39 29.63
CA ASP A 372 -17.82 -21.87 30.37
C ASP A 372 -18.36 -23.13 29.68
#